data_AF-A0A248LLW7-F1
#
_entry.id   AF-A0A248LLW7-F1
#
_cell.length_a   1.000
_cell.length_b   1.000
_cell.length_c   1.000
_cell.angle_alpha   90.00
_cell.angle_beta   90.00
_cell.angle_gamma   90.00
#
_symmetry.space_group_name_H-M   'P 1'
#
loop_
_entity.id
_entity.type
_entity.pdbx_description
1 polymer ?
#
loop_
_entity_poly.entity_id
_entity_poly.type
_entity_poly.pdbx_seq_one_letter_code
_entity_poly.pdbx_strand_id
1 'polypeptide(L)'
;MTERVVVQDIAEVSSKPTPGNELPAFQGEVLSRATFGASGASFTTETAVAPLPPNLTASLLAESLAGPWPPIDAPIFLVEVLRRDTASSAIVATGMDAFGDQPWPDAQRGVFAFRHDWMEPLVERLEWQTSVTRLASGNESRQARRRVPRRWLTYKVGNARQTDALVADWMADHLGQMALWPLPQYAVHLTQSCERGALALNVMEADGRQFGPLSANVHLTYDGVQGWQETENNGRWILIIAADGWQIAQLSDVESALLWLMEPLARAAAVGSTIMPLVWGKAIDPADLTQWVPGMVGGNIPTQIQPAPLPEQDVLDDPWLDEIPVWPDGNWRDDPTAAAQTTITRQDFSPADPWVRRDDPWATTTLQRRYLASSLDEIEIWRARLWRTQGRLEAFWLPDGLAPILWVNVEADPEDGFLRVDGKDISARISDFWHRPAACLIVHPDGYRQYALTATCHLDQGGVLVLRSGLDDWVPAGSRVIRLVRCRLDHDAIDLYWHSPTLLEITLTARQLPEPRGNDRQTYEGE
;
A
#
# COMPACT_ATOMS: atom_id res chain seq x y z
N MET A 1 50.47 11.57 -12.78
CA MET A 1 49.50 11.02 -13.75
C MET A 1 48.47 10.27 -12.94
N THR A 2 47.28 10.83 -12.87
CA THR A 2 46.25 10.57 -11.87
C THR A 2 45.39 9.36 -12.25
N GLU A 3 45.28 8.41 -11.32
CA GLU A 3 44.26 7.37 -11.31
C GLU A 3 42.87 8.03 -11.26
N ARG A 4 41.97 7.63 -12.17
CA ARG A 4 40.54 7.93 -12.08
C ARG A 4 39.84 6.69 -11.55
N VAL A 5 39.62 6.68 -10.24
CA VAL A 5 38.59 5.85 -9.60
C VAL A 5 37.24 6.46 -9.98
N VAL A 6 36.44 5.75 -10.77
CA VAL A 6 35.05 6.11 -11.03
C VAL A 6 34.23 5.42 -9.94
N VAL A 7 33.79 6.20 -8.95
CA VAL A 7 32.74 5.78 -8.02
C VAL A 7 31.44 5.77 -8.80
N GLN A 8 30.86 4.59 -9.00
CA GLN A 8 29.54 4.42 -9.57
C GLN A 8 28.53 4.48 -8.42
N ASP A 9 27.98 5.67 -8.16
CA ASP A 9 26.80 5.81 -7.31
C ASP A 9 25.59 5.28 -8.08
N ILE A 10 25.15 4.07 -7.73
CA ILE A 10 23.86 3.53 -8.15
C ILE A 10 22.83 4.09 -7.16
N ALA A 11 22.13 5.15 -7.56
CA ALA A 11 20.91 5.56 -6.89
C ALA A 11 19.79 4.58 -7.30
N GLU A 12 19.39 3.70 -6.37
CA GLU A 12 18.14 2.95 -6.49
C GLU A 12 16.98 3.95 -6.42
N VAL A 13 16.38 4.22 -7.58
CA VAL A 13 15.11 4.95 -7.66
C VAL A 13 14.00 4.00 -7.20
N SER A 14 13.35 4.34 -6.10
CA SER A 14 12.13 3.67 -5.64
C SER A 14 11.03 3.85 -6.70
N SER A 15 10.77 2.82 -7.48
CA SER A 15 9.64 2.78 -8.40
C SER A 15 8.37 2.57 -7.57
N LYS A 16 7.56 3.62 -7.45
CA LYS A 16 6.18 3.55 -6.98
C LYS A 16 5.33 2.78 -8.03
N PRO A 17 4.27 2.06 -7.64
CA PRO A 17 3.30 1.57 -8.61
C PRO A 17 2.62 2.75 -9.31
N THR A 18 2.51 2.68 -10.63
CA THR A 18 1.85 3.68 -11.48
C THR A 18 0.34 3.66 -11.22
N PRO A 19 -0.29 4.81 -10.86
CA PRO A 19 -1.74 4.92 -10.79
C PRO A 19 -2.37 4.76 -12.18
N GLY A 20 -3.37 3.90 -12.30
CA GLY A 20 -4.08 3.61 -13.55
C GLY A 20 -5.06 4.70 -13.97
N ASN A 21 -4.57 5.88 -14.37
CA ASN A 21 -5.35 6.89 -15.08
C ASN A 21 -4.48 7.59 -16.13
N GLU A 22 -4.27 6.94 -17.29
CA GLU A 22 -3.75 7.61 -18.48
C GLU A 22 -4.87 7.74 -19.53
N LEU A 23 -5.47 8.93 -19.58
CA LEU A 23 -6.07 9.47 -20.80
C LEU A 23 -5.32 10.76 -21.16
N PRO A 24 -4.83 10.92 -22.39
CA PRO A 24 -3.99 12.05 -22.76
C PRO A 24 -4.86 13.27 -23.11
N ALA A 25 -4.92 14.25 -22.20
CA ALA A 25 -5.27 15.61 -22.56
C ALA A 25 -4.00 16.32 -23.05
N PHE A 26 -3.75 16.21 -24.35
CA PHE A 26 -2.86 17.11 -25.08
C PHE A 26 -3.34 18.55 -24.90
N GLN A 27 -2.53 19.44 -24.30
CA GLN A 27 -2.44 20.85 -24.70
C GLN A 27 -1.22 21.56 -24.08
N GLY A 28 -0.21 21.78 -24.93
CA GLY A 28 0.45 23.07 -25.11
C GLY A 28 1.21 23.67 -23.92
N GLU A 29 2.47 23.27 -23.78
CA GLU A 29 3.48 24.04 -23.07
C GLU A 29 3.80 25.33 -23.87
N VAL A 30 3.55 26.51 -23.30
CA VAL A 30 4.24 27.75 -23.68
C VAL A 30 4.72 28.45 -22.41
N LEU A 31 6.04 28.51 -22.32
CA LEU A 31 6.84 29.16 -21.28
C LEU A 31 6.51 30.65 -21.09
N SER A 32 6.49 31.03 -19.82
CA SER A 32 7.03 32.28 -19.26
C SER A 32 6.61 33.60 -19.90
N ARG A 33 5.73 34.33 -19.21
CA ARG A 33 5.96 35.69 -18.69
C ARG A 33 4.66 36.20 -18.07
N ALA A 34 4.62 36.25 -16.73
CA ALA A 34 3.67 37.09 -16.03
C ALA A 34 4.03 38.55 -16.35
N THR A 35 3.26 39.15 -17.25
CA THR A 35 3.16 40.60 -17.41
C THR A 35 1.71 40.95 -17.15
N PHE A 36 1.41 41.50 -15.99
CA PHE A 36 0.21 42.29 -15.78
C PHE A 36 0.50 43.45 -14.81
N GLY A 37 0.30 44.66 -15.33
CA GLY A 37 -0.35 45.70 -14.52
C GLY A 37 0.53 46.75 -13.87
N ALA A 38 1.54 47.31 -14.54
CA ALA A 38 1.98 48.66 -14.21
C ALA A 38 1.07 49.66 -14.94
N SER A 39 0.16 50.24 -14.19
CA SER A 39 -0.60 51.44 -14.54
C SER A 39 0.34 52.54 -15.02
N GLY A 40 0.01 53.13 -16.17
CA GLY A 40 0.79 54.19 -16.80
C GLY A 40 0.99 55.38 -15.86
N ALA A 41 2.25 55.65 -15.52
CA ALA A 41 2.69 56.97 -15.12
C ALA A 41 3.31 57.63 -16.36
N SER A 42 2.55 58.53 -16.97
CA SER A 42 3.03 59.46 -17.98
C SER A 42 4.15 60.31 -17.39
N PHE A 43 5.38 60.16 -17.88
CA PHE A 43 6.45 61.10 -17.60
C PHE A 43 6.20 62.38 -18.42
N THR A 44 5.82 63.45 -17.74
CA THR A 44 5.83 64.80 -18.28
C THR A 44 7.27 65.27 -18.45
N THR A 45 7.66 65.49 -19.70
CA THR A 45 8.91 66.15 -20.07
C THR A 45 8.80 67.66 -19.83
N GLU A 46 9.50 68.18 -18.82
CA GLU A 46 9.86 69.59 -18.76
C GLU A 46 11.38 69.76 -18.92
N THR A 47 11.74 70.23 -20.13
CA THR A 47 12.82 71.17 -20.47
C THR A 47 14.06 71.25 -19.57
N ALA A 48 15.23 70.88 -20.11
CA ALA A 48 16.27 71.84 -20.52
C ALA A 48 17.52 71.16 -21.15
N VAL A 49 17.79 71.55 -22.40
CA VAL A 49 19.10 71.92 -22.99
C VAL A 49 20.23 70.88 -23.15
N ALA A 50 20.61 70.72 -24.43
CA ALA A 50 21.85 70.18 -25.03
C ALA A 50 21.94 68.65 -25.32
N PRO A 51 22.32 68.25 -26.55
CA PRO A 51 22.59 66.84 -26.87
C PRO A 51 23.93 66.42 -26.27
N LEU A 52 23.91 65.46 -25.34
CA LEU A 52 25.11 64.82 -24.82
C LEU A 52 25.72 63.88 -25.87
N PRO A 53 27.06 63.85 -26.02
CA PRO A 53 27.72 63.00 -27.03
C PRO A 53 27.51 61.49 -26.76
N PRO A 54 27.48 60.64 -27.81
CA PRO A 54 27.06 59.22 -27.73
C PRO A 54 27.90 58.35 -26.79
N ASN A 55 29.08 58.81 -26.39
CA ASN A 55 30.05 58.03 -25.63
C ASN A 55 29.88 58.14 -24.10
N LEU A 56 28.88 58.90 -23.62
CA LEU A 56 28.53 59.01 -22.20
C LEU A 56 27.36 58.12 -21.76
N THR A 57 26.57 57.60 -22.70
CA THR A 57 25.44 56.69 -22.39
C THR A 57 25.92 55.31 -21.95
N ALA A 58 27.10 54.88 -22.41
CA ALA A 58 27.70 53.59 -22.03
C ALA A 58 28.42 53.63 -20.67
N SER A 59 28.97 54.79 -20.26
CA SER A 59 29.61 54.97 -18.95
C SER A 59 28.60 55.19 -17.81
N LEU A 60 27.44 55.79 -18.07
CA LEU A 60 26.36 55.93 -17.08
C LEU A 60 25.64 54.59 -16.77
N LEU A 61 25.62 53.65 -17.72
CA LEU A 61 25.08 52.29 -17.51
C LEU A 61 26.04 51.38 -16.71
N ALA A 62 27.34 51.66 -16.72
CA ALA A 62 28.34 50.87 -16.00
C ALA A 62 28.55 51.34 -14.55
N GLU A 63 28.32 52.63 -14.25
CA GLU A 63 28.40 53.15 -12.86
C GLU A 63 27.08 53.01 -12.07
N SER A 64 25.93 52.76 -12.71
CA SER A 64 24.68 52.48 -11.98
C SER A 64 24.55 51.04 -11.46
N LEU A 65 25.49 50.15 -11.80
CA LEU A 65 25.51 48.75 -11.37
C LEU A 65 26.61 48.43 -10.33
N ALA A 66 27.38 49.44 -9.91
CA ALA A 66 28.50 49.28 -8.98
C ALA A 66 28.44 50.22 -7.75
N GLY A 67 27.27 50.80 -7.46
CA GLY A 67 26.99 51.46 -6.19
C GLY A 67 26.17 50.54 -5.27
N PRO A 68 26.47 50.44 -3.96
CA PRO A 68 25.60 49.73 -3.03
C PRO A 68 24.23 50.40 -3.05
N TRP A 69 23.19 49.64 -3.40
CA TRP A 69 21.81 50.15 -3.34
C TRP A 69 21.58 50.71 -1.93
N PRO A 70 21.19 51.99 -1.76
CA PRO A 70 20.62 52.42 -0.50
C PRO A 70 19.43 51.50 -0.21
N PRO A 71 19.16 51.15 1.06
CA PRO A 71 18.02 50.31 1.39
C PRO A 71 16.80 50.93 0.72
N ILE A 72 16.16 50.15 -0.15
CA ILE A 72 14.86 50.51 -0.68
C ILE A 72 14.01 50.66 0.58
N ASP A 73 13.69 51.90 0.95
CA ASP A 73 12.58 52.24 1.83
C ASP A 73 11.31 51.84 1.09
N ALA A 74 11.15 50.53 0.92
CA ALA A 74 9.87 49.92 0.69
C ALA A 74 9.07 50.31 1.94
N PRO A 75 7.82 50.79 1.80
CA PRO A 75 6.94 50.73 2.95
C PRO A 75 7.05 49.30 3.45
N ILE A 76 7.50 49.15 4.69
CA ILE A 76 7.41 47.88 5.41
C ILE A 76 5.91 47.60 5.37
N PHE A 77 5.46 46.85 4.37
CA PHE A 77 4.27 46.07 4.44
C PHE A 77 4.61 45.03 5.50
N LEU A 78 4.46 45.46 6.75
CA LEU A 78 4.18 44.56 7.83
C LEU A 78 2.86 43.95 7.41
N VAL A 79 2.94 42.86 6.66
CA VAL A 79 1.86 41.89 6.65
C VAL A 79 1.91 41.33 8.06
N GLU A 80 1.28 42.06 8.98
CA GLU A 80 0.71 41.45 10.16
C GLU A 80 -0.26 40.41 9.59
N VAL A 81 0.22 39.18 9.48
CA VAL A 81 -0.63 38.02 9.35
C VAL A 81 -1.49 38.09 10.60
N LEU A 82 -2.71 38.62 10.44
CA LEU A 82 -3.73 38.68 11.47
C LEU A 82 -3.95 37.25 11.95
N ARG A 83 -3.19 36.86 12.97
CA ARG A 83 -3.50 35.71 13.79
C ARG A 83 -4.75 36.08 14.57
N ARG A 84 -5.74 35.19 14.45
CA ARG A 84 -6.63 34.77 15.54
C ARG A 84 -7.92 35.55 15.84
N ASP A 85 -8.29 36.64 15.18
CA ASP A 85 -9.43 37.45 15.72
C ASP A 85 -10.70 37.62 14.86
N THR A 86 -10.83 37.03 13.67
CA THR A 86 -12.05 37.21 12.84
C THR A 86 -12.88 35.96 12.53
N ALA A 87 -12.51 34.80 13.10
CA ALA A 87 -13.35 33.59 13.09
C ALA A 87 -13.38 32.88 14.45
N SER A 88 -12.79 33.48 15.48
CA SER A 88 -12.32 32.75 16.67
C SER A 88 -13.40 32.31 17.64
N SER A 89 -14.52 33.00 17.79
CA SER A 89 -15.52 32.55 18.78
C SER A 89 -16.30 31.30 18.32
N ALA A 90 -16.66 31.23 17.04
CA ALA A 90 -17.33 30.06 16.47
C ALA A 90 -16.38 28.87 16.30
N ILE A 91 -15.15 29.13 15.81
CA ILE A 91 -14.13 28.09 15.62
C ILE A 91 -13.60 27.56 16.96
N VAL A 92 -13.49 28.38 18.01
CA VAL A 92 -13.06 27.93 19.35
C VAL A 92 -14.12 27.04 20.00
N ALA A 93 -15.41 27.36 19.86
CA ALA A 93 -16.48 26.48 20.33
C ALA A 93 -16.47 25.13 19.60
N THR A 94 -16.39 25.14 18.26
CA THR A 94 -16.24 23.89 17.47
C THR A 94 -14.88 23.23 17.66
N GLY A 95 -13.88 23.97 18.13
CA GLY A 95 -12.54 23.49 18.46
C GLY A 95 -12.55 22.71 19.76
N MET A 96 -13.33 23.12 20.76
CA MET A 96 -13.57 22.31 21.96
C MET A 96 -14.36 21.03 21.63
N ASP A 97 -15.27 21.08 20.63
CA ASP A 97 -15.95 19.88 20.13
C ASP A 97 -15.03 18.97 19.28
N ALA A 98 -14.07 19.56 18.54
CA ALA A 98 -13.09 18.85 17.70
C ALA A 98 -11.83 18.39 18.45
N PHE A 99 -11.53 18.95 19.62
CA PHE A 99 -10.38 18.60 20.47
C PHE A 99 -10.76 18.06 21.86
N GLY A 100 -12.05 18.03 22.21
CA GLY A 100 -12.58 17.54 23.49
C GLY A 100 -12.36 18.53 24.66
N ASP A 101 -13.24 18.50 25.68
CA ASP A 101 -13.11 19.32 26.90
C ASP A 101 -12.21 18.68 27.97
N GLN A 102 -11.13 17.97 27.62
CA GLN A 102 -10.13 17.61 28.64
C GLN A 102 -9.01 18.66 28.63
N PRO A 103 -8.99 19.60 29.58
CA PRO A 103 -7.90 20.55 29.71
C PRO A 103 -6.79 19.82 30.45
N TRP A 104 -5.79 19.27 29.76
CA TRP A 104 -4.64 18.66 30.45
C TRP A 104 -3.31 19.36 30.17
N PRO A 105 -2.72 20.00 31.20
CA PRO A 105 -1.36 20.56 31.16
C PRO A 105 -0.24 19.51 31.06
N ASP A 106 -0.51 18.24 31.36
CA ASP A 106 0.49 17.16 31.42
C ASP A 106 0.33 16.08 30.32
N ALA A 107 -0.66 16.21 29.44
CA ALA A 107 -0.98 15.20 28.42
C ALA A 107 -0.21 15.42 27.11
N GLN A 108 1.02 14.91 27.06
CA GLN A 108 1.87 14.91 25.88
C GLN A 108 1.40 13.89 24.80
N ARG A 109 0.09 13.77 24.54
CA ARG A 109 -0.48 12.77 23.61
C ARG A 109 -1.65 13.35 22.81
N GLY A 110 -1.36 14.04 21.70
CA GLY A 110 -2.40 14.51 20.78
C GLY A 110 -3.20 13.35 20.21
N VAL A 111 -4.52 13.38 20.29
CA VAL A 111 -5.41 12.40 19.65
C VAL A 111 -5.85 12.97 18.30
N PHE A 112 -5.69 12.19 17.23
CA PHE A 112 -6.21 12.55 15.92
C PHE A 112 -7.70 12.20 15.82
N ALA A 113 -8.58 13.07 16.32
CA ALA A 113 -10.02 12.81 16.44
C ALA A 113 -10.83 13.14 15.16
N PHE A 114 -10.18 13.27 14.02
CA PHE A 114 -10.85 13.57 12.74
C PHE A 114 -11.31 12.29 12.03
N ARG A 115 -12.43 12.40 11.31
CA ARG A 115 -13.01 11.26 10.59
C ARG A 115 -12.34 11.09 9.23
N HIS A 116 -12.03 9.83 8.89
CA HIS A 116 -11.71 9.45 7.52
C HIS A 116 -12.94 9.67 6.61
N ASP A 117 -12.73 10.33 5.48
CA ASP A 117 -13.72 10.46 4.42
C ASP A 117 -13.70 9.21 3.53
N TRP A 118 -14.74 8.38 3.66
CA TRP A 118 -14.91 7.14 2.91
C TRP A 118 -15.34 7.33 1.44
N MET A 119 -15.45 8.58 0.94
CA MET A 119 -15.57 8.83 -0.50
C MET A 119 -14.34 8.34 -1.27
N GLU A 120 -13.20 8.21 -0.60
CA GLU A 120 -11.99 7.57 -1.10
C GLU A 120 -11.49 6.51 -0.11
N PRO A 121 -10.82 5.45 -0.59
CA PRO A 121 -10.38 4.38 0.29
C PRO A 121 -9.33 4.85 1.31
N LEU A 122 -9.42 4.32 2.52
CA LEU A 122 -8.33 4.38 3.49
C LEU A 122 -7.23 3.43 3.00
N VAL A 123 -6.01 3.95 2.80
CA VAL A 123 -4.89 3.12 2.31
C VAL A 123 -4.04 2.66 3.49
N GLU A 124 -3.99 1.35 3.71
CA GLU A 124 -3.06 0.70 4.64
C GLU A 124 -1.90 0.09 3.86
N ARG A 125 -0.69 0.59 4.09
CA ARG A 125 0.53 0.01 3.51
C ARG A 125 1.23 -0.88 4.52
N LEU A 126 1.48 -2.13 4.12
CA LEU A 126 2.33 -3.08 4.82
C LEU A 126 3.69 -3.15 4.11
N GLU A 127 4.76 -2.82 4.82
CA GLU A 127 6.11 -2.70 4.26
C GLU A 127 7.10 -3.62 5.00
N TRP A 128 7.39 -4.76 4.38
CA TRP A 128 8.49 -5.65 4.77
C TRP A 128 9.84 -5.11 4.29
N GLN A 129 10.90 -5.87 4.52
CA GLN A 129 12.20 -5.56 3.95
C GLN A 129 12.97 -6.86 3.71
N THR A 130 13.28 -7.13 2.46
CA THR A 130 14.05 -8.31 2.05
C THR A 130 15.33 -7.90 1.33
N SER A 131 16.42 -8.60 1.64
CA SER A 131 17.67 -8.53 0.90
C SER A 131 17.63 -9.58 -0.19
N VAL A 132 17.97 -9.22 -1.43
CA VAL A 132 18.04 -10.16 -2.56
C VAL A 132 19.39 -10.03 -3.24
N THR A 133 20.14 -11.13 -3.26
CA THR A 133 21.46 -11.21 -3.89
C THR A 133 21.39 -12.22 -5.03
N ARG A 134 21.59 -11.77 -6.26
CA ARG A 134 21.71 -12.67 -7.42
C ARG A 134 23.09 -13.35 -7.38
N LEU A 135 23.09 -14.67 -7.37
CA LEU A 135 24.29 -15.50 -7.42
C LEU A 135 24.77 -15.63 -8.86
N ALA A 136 26.06 -15.96 -9.04
CA ALA A 136 26.66 -16.17 -10.36
C ALA A 136 25.99 -17.30 -11.18
N SER A 137 25.32 -18.25 -10.50
CA SER A 137 24.52 -19.30 -11.13
C SER A 137 23.21 -18.79 -11.76
N GLY A 138 22.83 -17.55 -11.48
CA GLY A 138 21.53 -16.96 -11.84
C GLY A 138 20.43 -17.18 -10.80
N ASN A 139 20.70 -17.94 -9.73
CA ASN A 139 19.80 -18.10 -8.58
C ASN A 139 19.82 -16.85 -7.69
N GLU A 140 18.84 -16.72 -6.80
CA GLU A 140 18.76 -15.62 -5.85
C GLU A 140 18.87 -16.15 -4.41
N SER A 141 19.79 -15.59 -3.63
CA SER A 141 19.82 -15.73 -2.18
C SER A 141 19.01 -14.60 -1.57
N ARG A 142 18.15 -14.93 -0.60
CA ARG A 142 17.20 -13.98 -0.01
C ARG A 142 17.25 -14.05 1.51
N GLN A 143 17.09 -12.90 2.15
CA GLN A 143 17.04 -12.81 3.61
C GLN A 143 16.03 -11.75 4.03
N ALA A 144 15.09 -12.10 4.90
CA ALA A 144 14.24 -11.10 5.55
C ALA A 144 15.06 -10.24 6.51
N ARG A 145 15.18 -8.94 6.21
CA ARG A 145 15.74 -7.93 7.12
C ARG A 145 14.70 -7.45 8.13
N ARG A 146 13.43 -7.53 7.76
CA ARG A 146 12.29 -7.16 8.61
C ARG A 146 11.20 -8.21 8.50
N ARG A 147 10.92 -8.91 9.61
CA ARG A 147 9.86 -9.94 9.69
C ARG A 147 8.47 -9.36 9.98
N VAL A 148 8.41 -8.27 10.75
CA VAL A 148 7.17 -7.55 11.04
C VAL A 148 7.09 -6.32 10.13
N PRO A 149 6.09 -6.20 9.25
CA PRO A 149 5.99 -5.07 8.35
C PRO A 149 5.84 -3.76 9.12
N ARG A 150 6.45 -2.69 8.61
CA ARG A 150 6.04 -1.35 9.01
C ARG A 150 4.65 -1.10 8.45
N ARG A 151 3.82 -0.46 9.27
CA ARG A 151 2.42 -0.19 8.95
C ARG A 151 2.25 1.31 8.76
N TRP A 152 1.67 1.68 7.63
CA TRP A 152 1.32 3.06 7.32
C TRP A 152 -0.17 3.15 7.04
N LEU A 153 -0.80 4.24 7.47
CA LEU A 153 -2.17 4.59 7.09
C LEU A 153 -2.17 5.94 6.39
N THR A 154 -2.89 6.05 5.29
CA THR A 154 -3.16 7.33 4.64
C THR A 154 -4.63 7.66 4.76
N TYR A 155 -4.92 8.64 5.62
CA TYR A 155 -6.26 9.14 5.85
C TYR A 155 -6.66 10.10 4.75
N LYS A 156 -7.93 10.05 4.39
CA LYS A 156 -8.61 11.08 3.60
C LYS A 156 -9.39 11.95 4.57
N VAL A 157 -9.14 13.24 4.51
CA VAL A 157 -9.84 14.23 5.32
C VAL A 157 -10.49 15.27 4.41
N GLY A 158 -11.48 16.00 4.92
CA GLY A 158 -12.23 16.99 4.16
C GLY A 158 -13.67 16.57 3.90
N ASN A 159 -14.43 16.41 4.99
CA ASN A 159 -15.86 16.07 4.94
C ASN A 159 -16.76 17.28 4.57
N ALA A 160 -16.18 18.30 3.92
CA ALA A 160 -16.79 19.59 3.65
C ALA A 160 -17.37 20.28 4.92
N ARG A 161 -16.70 20.14 6.06
CA ARG A 161 -17.09 20.74 7.35
C ARG A 161 -16.16 21.90 7.69
N GLN A 162 -16.69 22.88 8.42
CA GLN A 162 -15.87 23.98 8.95
C GLN A 162 -14.82 23.51 9.96
N THR A 163 -15.04 22.36 10.60
CA THR A 163 -14.07 21.73 11.50
C THR A 163 -12.88 21.13 10.75
N ASP A 164 -12.96 20.95 9.43
CA ASP A 164 -11.86 20.35 8.67
C ASP A 164 -10.63 21.26 8.66
N ALA A 165 -10.78 22.58 8.74
CA ALA A 165 -9.65 23.50 8.87
C ALA A 165 -8.78 23.23 10.11
N LEU A 166 -9.35 22.68 11.19
CA LEU A 166 -8.62 22.33 12.40
C LEU A 166 -7.65 21.16 12.17
N VAL A 167 -7.82 20.39 11.10
CA VAL A 167 -6.90 19.33 10.71
C VAL A 167 -5.53 19.93 10.38
N ALA A 168 -5.50 21.04 9.65
CA ALA A 168 -4.25 21.71 9.27
C ALA A 168 -3.51 22.25 10.50
N ASP A 169 -4.23 22.89 11.43
CA ASP A 169 -3.66 23.39 12.68
C ASP A 169 -3.14 22.24 13.56
N TRP A 170 -3.93 21.17 13.71
CA TRP A 170 -3.50 19.99 14.47
C TRP A 170 -2.23 19.37 13.87
N MET A 171 -2.18 19.23 12.54
CA MET A 171 -1.00 18.71 11.85
C MET A 171 0.20 19.62 12.04
N ALA A 172 0.03 20.95 12.02
CA ALA A 172 1.14 21.88 12.28
C ALA A 172 1.74 21.69 13.68
N ASP A 173 0.91 21.41 14.69
CA ASP A 173 1.36 21.20 16.07
C ASP A 173 1.93 19.79 16.31
N HIS A 174 1.45 18.77 15.59
CA HIS A 174 1.76 17.35 15.87
C HIS A 174 2.63 16.66 14.81
N LEU A 175 3.00 17.34 13.72
CA LEU A 175 3.91 16.76 12.72
C LEU A 175 5.23 16.36 13.38
N GLY A 176 5.64 15.12 13.14
CA GLY A 176 6.85 14.55 13.74
C GLY A 176 6.70 14.17 15.22
N GLN A 177 5.53 14.35 15.84
CA GLN A 177 5.27 13.99 17.23
C GLN A 177 4.49 12.68 17.32
N MET A 178 4.65 11.98 18.45
CA MET A 178 3.83 10.80 18.73
C MET A 178 2.42 11.25 19.12
N ALA A 179 1.43 10.67 18.46
CA ALA A 179 0.01 10.95 18.65
C ALA A 179 -0.80 9.65 18.65
N LEU A 180 -1.98 9.67 19.27
CA LEU A 180 -2.94 8.58 19.20
C LEU A 180 -3.75 8.69 17.91
N TRP A 181 -3.72 7.64 17.10
CA TRP A 181 -4.41 7.56 15.81
C TRP A 181 -5.52 6.52 15.89
N PRO A 182 -6.77 6.85 15.51
CA PRO A 182 -7.85 5.88 15.42
C PRO A 182 -7.64 4.92 14.25
N LEU A 183 -8.25 3.74 14.28
CA LEU A 183 -8.26 2.80 13.16
C LEU A 183 -9.67 2.71 12.58
N PRO A 184 -10.03 3.56 11.60
CA PRO A 184 -11.40 3.61 11.06
C PRO A 184 -11.85 2.31 10.39
N GLN A 185 -10.91 1.53 9.85
CA GLN A 185 -11.21 0.23 9.26
C GLN A 185 -11.71 -0.82 10.27
N TYR A 186 -11.54 -0.56 11.56
CA TYR A 186 -12.04 -1.40 12.65
C TYR A 186 -13.14 -0.70 13.45
N ALA A 187 -13.78 0.30 12.85
CA ALA A 187 -14.85 1.04 13.49
C ALA A 187 -16.08 0.15 13.76
N VAL A 188 -16.64 0.25 14.96
CA VAL A 188 -17.92 -0.34 15.35
C VAL A 188 -18.89 0.76 15.77
N HIS A 189 -20.19 0.47 15.79
CA HIS A 189 -21.22 1.44 16.13
C HIS A 189 -22.02 1.02 17.37
N LEU A 190 -22.36 2.00 18.21
CA LEU A 190 -23.26 1.78 19.34
C LEU A 190 -24.65 1.35 18.88
N THR A 191 -25.16 0.26 19.46
CA THR A 191 -26.53 -0.22 19.22
C THR A 191 -27.53 0.35 20.22
N GLN A 192 -27.04 0.86 21.36
CA GLN A 192 -27.85 1.48 22.40
C GLN A 192 -27.20 2.78 22.89
N SER A 193 -28.02 3.74 23.33
CA SER A 193 -27.53 4.94 23.97
C SER A 193 -26.92 4.61 25.33
N CYS A 194 -25.78 5.22 25.64
CA CYS A 194 -25.10 5.08 26.91
C CYS A 194 -25.11 6.42 27.63
N GLU A 195 -25.57 6.44 28.87
CA GLU A 195 -25.51 7.63 29.72
C GLU A 195 -24.08 7.86 30.23
N ARG A 196 -23.81 9.09 30.68
CA ARG A 196 -22.58 9.38 31.43
C ARG A 196 -22.49 8.45 32.64
N GLY A 197 -21.31 7.87 32.86
CA GLY A 197 -21.06 6.91 33.93
C GLY A 197 -21.30 5.44 33.55
N ALA A 198 -21.71 5.14 32.31
CA ALA A 198 -21.77 3.77 31.84
C ALA A 198 -20.40 3.08 31.87
N LEU A 199 -20.37 1.79 32.21
CA LEU A 199 -19.16 0.96 32.26
C LEU A 199 -19.08 -0.05 31.10
N ALA A 200 -20.08 -0.07 30.23
CA ALA A 200 -20.11 -0.95 29.08
C ALA A 200 -20.82 -0.27 27.91
N LEU A 201 -20.42 -0.64 26.69
CA LEU A 201 -20.90 -0.07 25.45
C LEU A 201 -21.46 -1.19 24.57
N ASN A 202 -22.77 -1.21 24.32
CA ASN A 202 -23.38 -2.18 23.41
C ASN A 202 -23.07 -1.80 21.96
N VAL A 203 -22.49 -2.72 21.19
CA VAL A 203 -22.01 -2.50 19.81
C VAL A 203 -22.57 -3.55 18.84
N MET A 204 -22.51 -3.29 17.53
CA MET A 204 -23.08 -4.20 16.52
C MET A 204 -22.32 -5.53 16.40
N GLU A 205 -21.00 -5.48 16.22
CA GLU A 205 -20.14 -6.65 16.11
C GLU A 205 -18.66 -6.21 16.19
N ALA A 206 -18.03 -6.41 17.35
CA ALA A 206 -16.62 -6.12 17.57
C ALA A 206 -15.78 -7.40 17.50
N ASP A 207 -14.67 -7.33 16.79
CA ASP A 207 -13.65 -8.37 16.84
C ASP A 207 -12.56 -7.96 17.85
N GLY A 208 -12.46 -8.68 18.96
CA GLY A 208 -11.48 -8.44 20.01
C GLY A 208 -10.03 -8.40 19.51
N ARG A 209 -9.71 -9.09 18.41
CA ARG A 209 -8.37 -9.10 17.80
C ARG A 209 -7.97 -7.72 17.27
N GLN A 210 -8.93 -6.89 16.87
CA GLN A 210 -8.70 -5.56 16.31
C GLN A 210 -8.55 -4.47 17.39
N PHE A 211 -9.00 -4.76 18.62
CA PHE A 211 -8.87 -3.89 19.78
C PHE A 211 -7.63 -4.27 20.59
N GLY A 212 -6.46 -4.08 19.98
CA GLY A 212 -5.16 -4.36 20.61
C GLY A 212 -4.65 -3.23 21.51
N PRO A 213 -3.46 -3.41 22.11
CA PRO A 213 -2.82 -2.37 22.90
C PRO A 213 -2.35 -1.18 22.04
N LEU A 214 -2.13 -0.03 22.69
CA LEU A 214 -1.67 1.20 22.02
C LEU A 214 -0.35 1.04 21.25
N SER A 215 0.57 0.20 21.73
CA SER A 215 1.89 -0.02 21.13
C SER A 215 2.32 -1.47 21.15
N ALA A 216 3.23 -1.80 20.24
CA ALA A 216 3.89 -3.09 20.20
C ALA A 216 5.38 -2.92 20.54
N ASN A 217 5.87 -3.63 21.55
CA ASN A 217 7.30 -3.74 21.82
C ASN A 217 7.83 -4.99 21.14
N VAL A 218 7.95 -4.95 19.81
CA VAL A 218 8.24 -6.13 18.99
C VAL A 218 9.64 -6.66 19.25
N HIS A 219 9.74 -7.94 19.61
CA HIS A 219 11.00 -8.64 19.82
C HIS A 219 10.88 -10.12 19.42
N LEU A 220 12.02 -10.75 19.11
CA LEU A 220 12.09 -12.16 18.76
C LEU A 220 12.48 -12.97 20.00
N THR A 221 11.67 -13.97 20.33
CA THR A 221 11.95 -14.97 21.38
C THR A 221 12.12 -16.36 20.75
N TYR A 222 12.39 -17.38 21.57
CA TYR A 222 12.42 -18.77 21.12
C TYR A 222 11.06 -19.22 20.56
N ASP A 223 9.96 -18.69 21.11
CA ASP A 223 8.58 -19.00 20.70
C ASP A 223 8.10 -18.14 19.50
N GLY A 224 9.00 -17.38 18.88
CA GLY A 224 8.69 -16.54 17.72
C GLY A 224 8.61 -15.04 18.03
N VAL A 225 7.86 -14.30 17.22
CA VAL A 225 7.75 -12.83 17.35
C VAL A 225 6.70 -12.49 18.40
N GLN A 226 7.08 -11.68 19.38
CA GLN A 226 6.21 -11.21 20.46
C GLN A 226 6.24 -9.68 20.56
N GLY A 227 5.40 -9.09 21.43
CA GLY A 227 5.44 -7.65 21.72
C GLY A 227 4.10 -6.94 21.83
N TRP A 228 2.98 -7.63 21.59
CA TRP A 228 1.62 -7.07 21.66
C TRP A 228 0.93 -7.34 23.00
N GLN A 229 1.69 -7.59 24.07
CA GLN A 229 1.11 -7.80 25.39
C GLN A 229 0.61 -6.49 26.01
N GLU A 230 -0.55 -6.55 26.66
CA GLU A 230 -1.05 -5.47 27.48
C GLU A 230 -0.19 -5.31 28.74
N THR A 231 0.11 -4.06 29.07
CA THR A 231 0.75 -3.68 30.32
C THR A 231 -0.03 -2.53 30.94
N GLU A 232 0.27 -2.19 32.18
CA GLU A 232 -0.39 -1.10 32.91
C GLU A 232 -0.44 0.22 32.11
N ASN A 233 0.61 0.51 31.32
CA ASN A 233 0.72 1.72 30.49
C ASN A 233 0.44 1.48 28.99
N ASN A 234 -0.02 0.29 28.62
CA ASN A 234 -0.22 -0.15 27.24
C ASN A 234 -1.52 -0.98 27.10
N GLY A 235 -2.62 -0.47 27.65
CA GLY A 235 -3.93 -1.10 27.52
C GLY A 235 -4.58 -0.87 26.15
N ARG A 236 -5.81 -1.37 26.00
CA ARG A 236 -6.68 -1.15 24.84
C ARG A 236 -7.39 0.18 24.99
N TRP A 237 -7.19 1.10 24.05
CA TRP A 237 -7.85 2.40 24.07
C TRP A 237 -8.74 2.57 22.85
N ILE A 238 -9.83 3.30 23.04
CA ILE A 238 -10.80 3.61 21.99
C ILE A 238 -11.06 5.10 21.90
N LEU A 239 -11.37 5.55 20.69
CA LEU A 239 -11.98 6.84 20.41
C LEU A 239 -13.47 6.63 20.17
N ILE A 240 -14.30 7.40 20.88
CA ILE A 240 -15.76 7.42 20.73
C ILE A 240 -16.13 8.76 20.12
N ILE A 241 -16.72 8.74 18.92
CA ILE A 241 -17.20 9.93 18.23
C ILE A 241 -18.74 9.92 18.24
N ALA A 242 -19.33 10.83 19.01
CA ALA A 242 -20.76 11.09 19.08
C ALA A 242 -21.13 12.31 18.23
N ALA A 243 -22.40 12.72 18.28
CA ALA A 243 -22.89 13.90 17.55
C ALA A 243 -22.47 15.21 18.23
N ASP A 244 -22.31 15.19 19.55
CA ASP A 244 -21.99 16.31 20.44
C ASP A 244 -20.51 16.37 20.84
N GLY A 245 -19.65 15.62 20.13
CA GLY A 245 -18.20 15.65 20.31
C GLY A 245 -17.59 14.25 20.35
N TRP A 246 -16.40 14.16 20.93
CA TRP A 246 -15.68 12.90 21.10
C TRP A 246 -15.08 12.76 22.49
N GLN A 247 -14.72 11.53 22.84
CA GLN A 247 -13.99 11.18 24.06
C GLN A 247 -13.14 9.92 23.83
N ILE A 248 -12.11 9.72 24.64
CA ILE A 248 -11.37 8.46 24.69
C ILE A 248 -11.77 7.66 25.93
N ALA A 249 -11.68 6.34 25.83
CA ALA A 249 -11.87 5.44 26.95
C ALA A 249 -10.89 4.26 26.86
N GLN A 250 -10.55 3.69 28.00
CA GLN A 250 -9.78 2.45 28.08
C GLN A 250 -10.73 1.27 28.25
N LEU A 251 -10.48 0.19 27.50
CA LEU A 251 -11.23 -1.05 27.60
C LEU A 251 -10.61 -1.99 28.63
N SER A 252 -11.46 -2.67 29.40
CA SER A 252 -11.08 -3.78 30.27
C SER A 252 -11.24 -5.12 29.57
N ASP A 253 -12.26 -5.24 28.71
CA ASP A 253 -12.51 -6.44 27.90
C ASP A 253 -13.33 -6.12 26.65
N VAL A 254 -13.28 -7.03 25.67
CA VAL A 254 -13.96 -6.91 24.37
C VAL A 254 -14.73 -8.18 24.06
N GLU A 255 -16.05 -8.07 24.03
CA GLU A 255 -16.96 -9.08 23.52
C GLU A 255 -17.56 -8.63 22.18
N SER A 256 -18.09 -9.58 21.43
CA SER A 256 -18.66 -9.31 20.10
C SER A 256 -19.75 -8.24 20.11
N ALA A 257 -20.64 -8.23 21.11
CA ALA A 257 -21.73 -7.25 21.18
C ALA A 257 -21.52 -6.18 22.28
N LEU A 258 -20.41 -6.23 23.02
CA LEU A 258 -20.24 -5.44 24.24
C LEU A 258 -18.76 -5.09 24.48
N LEU A 259 -18.47 -3.80 24.68
CA LEU A 259 -17.14 -3.35 25.10
C LEU A 259 -17.18 -2.92 26.56
N TRP A 260 -16.32 -3.49 27.39
CA TRP A 260 -16.24 -3.16 28.82
C TRP A 260 -15.21 -2.05 29.05
N LEU A 261 -15.55 -1.05 29.84
CA LEU A 261 -14.69 0.09 30.14
C LEU A 261 -13.97 -0.09 31.48
N MET A 262 -12.71 0.32 31.54
CA MET A 262 -11.96 0.42 32.81
C MET A 262 -12.48 1.54 33.70
N GLU A 263 -12.91 2.65 33.08
CA GLU A 263 -13.43 3.83 33.78
C GLU A 263 -14.83 4.19 33.25
N PRO A 264 -15.72 4.75 34.10
CA PRO A 264 -17.04 5.19 33.67
C PRO A 264 -16.96 6.25 32.57
N LEU A 265 -17.85 6.14 31.57
CA LEU A 265 -17.91 7.03 30.43
C LEU A 265 -18.06 8.50 30.86
N ALA A 266 -17.19 9.39 30.36
CA ALA A 266 -17.16 10.79 30.78
C ALA A 266 -18.34 11.62 30.22
N ARG A 267 -18.82 11.27 29.02
CA ARG A 267 -19.96 11.91 28.33
C ARG A 267 -20.94 10.85 27.85
N ALA A 268 -22.23 11.18 27.76
CA ALA A 268 -23.19 10.27 27.13
C ALA A 268 -22.82 10.04 25.65
N ALA A 269 -23.22 8.89 25.09
CA ALA A 269 -23.04 8.58 23.68
C ALA A 269 -24.35 8.00 23.12
N ALA A 270 -24.87 8.59 22.05
CA ALA A 270 -26.12 8.17 21.44
C ALA A 270 -25.94 6.90 20.57
N VAL A 271 -27.06 6.24 20.25
CA VAL A 271 -27.09 5.17 19.24
C VAL A 271 -26.44 5.64 17.94
N GLY A 272 -25.64 4.77 17.31
CA GLY A 272 -24.92 5.07 16.07
C GLY A 272 -23.59 5.80 16.24
N SER A 273 -23.23 6.23 17.46
CA SER A 273 -21.89 6.77 17.74
C SER A 273 -20.82 5.77 17.32
N THR A 274 -19.75 6.28 16.72
CA THR A 274 -18.67 5.46 16.15
C THR A 274 -17.59 5.24 17.19
N ILE A 275 -17.13 4.01 17.31
CA ILE A 275 -16.06 3.60 18.23
C ILE A 275 -14.93 3.01 17.40
N MET A 276 -13.70 3.47 17.62
CA MET A 276 -12.53 3.01 16.88
C MET A 276 -11.41 2.68 17.85
N PRO A 277 -10.64 1.59 17.64
CA PRO A 277 -9.44 1.36 18.43
C PRO A 277 -8.38 2.42 18.13
N LEU A 278 -7.62 2.79 19.16
CA LEU A 278 -6.52 3.75 19.08
C LEU A 278 -5.19 3.02 19.09
N VAL A 279 -4.24 3.53 18.31
CA VAL A 279 -2.84 3.10 18.33
C VAL A 279 -1.92 4.30 18.36
N TRP A 280 -0.70 4.08 18.81
CA TRP A 280 0.35 5.04 18.64
C TRP A 280 0.76 5.20 17.18
N GLY A 281 1.03 6.43 16.77
CA GLY A 281 1.55 6.72 15.45
C GLY A 281 2.20 8.09 15.37
N LYS A 282 2.79 8.35 14.21
CA LYS A 282 3.53 9.58 13.93
C LYS A 282 3.39 9.90 12.45
N ALA A 283 2.84 11.08 12.17
CA ALA A 283 2.92 11.67 10.84
C ALA A 283 4.32 12.24 10.66
N ILE A 284 5.07 11.71 9.68
CA ILE A 284 6.44 12.13 9.38
C ILE A 284 6.47 12.93 8.08
N ASP A 285 5.66 12.48 7.11
CA ASP A 285 5.49 13.16 5.84
C ASP A 285 4.47 14.30 6.00
N PRO A 286 4.65 15.42 5.27
CA PRO A 286 3.70 16.51 5.30
C PRO A 286 2.32 16.05 4.80
N ALA A 287 1.27 16.58 5.43
CA ALA A 287 -0.09 16.40 4.92
C ALA A 287 -0.25 17.17 3.61
N ASP A 288 -0.83 16.53 2.61
CA ASP A 288 -1.16 17.15 1.33
C ASP A 288 -2.61 17.64 1.39
N LEU A 289 -2.80 18.88 1.82
CA LEU A 289 -4.11 19.49 2.08
C LEU A 289 -4.41 20.60 1.07
N THR A 290 -5.55 20.48 0.40
CA THR A 290 -6.11 21.51 -0.48
C THR A 290 -7.21 22.27 0.24
N GLN A 291 -7.09 23.59 0.30
CA GLN A 291 -8.16 24.47 0.77
C GLN A 291 -9.15 24.73 -0.38
N TRP A 292 -10.42 24.42 -0.16
CA TRP A 292 -11.48 24.72 -1.13
C TRP A 292 -12.05 26.12 -0.92
N VAL A 293 -12.31 26.47 0.33
CA VAL A 293 -12.73 27.80 0.81
C VAL A 293 -12.17 28.02 2.22
N PRO A 294 -12.13 29.26 2.74
CA PRO A 294 -11.76 29.51 4.13
C PRO A 294 -12.58 28.62 5.09
N GLY A 295 -11.89 27.87 5.96
CA GLY A 295 -12.53 26.94 6.90
C GLY A 295 -12.77 25.52 6.38
N MET A 296 -12.64 25.26 5.07
CA MET A 296 -12.85 23.92 4.49
C MET A 296 -11.59 23.46 3.74
N VAL A 297 -10.96 22.42 4.26
CA VAL A 297 -9.74 21.81 3.71
C VAL A 297 -9.96 20.32 3.55
N GLY A 298 -9.34 19.70 2.56
CA GLY A 298 -9.35 18.26 2.39
C GLY A 298 -8.08 17.74 1.77
N GLY A 299 -7.79 16.45 1.92
CA GLY A 299 -6.59 15.85 1.37
C GLY A 299 -6.08 14.63 2.14
N ASN A 300 -4.77 14.41 2.06
CA ASN A 300 -4.14 13.15 2.47
C ASN A 300 -3.24 13.34 3.66
N ILE A 301 -3.40 12.47 4.66
CA ILE A 301 -2.53 12.46 5.84
C ILE A 301 -1.89 11.08 5.96
N PRO A 302 -0.66 10.91 5.45
CA PRO A 302 0.13 9.71 5.71
C PRO A 302 0.66 9.71 7.15
N THR A 303 0.51 8.59 7.84
CA THR A 303 1.05 8.40 9.19
C THR A 303 1.59 6.99 9.33
N GLN A 304 2.73 6.89 10.00
CA GLN A 304 3.29 5.61 10.41
C GLN A 304 2.65 5.23 11.74
N ILE A 305 2.08 4.03 11.83
CA ILE A 305 1.45 3.53 13.05
C ILE A 305 2.15 2.27 13.56
N GLN A 306 1.82 1.88 14.78
CA GLN A 306 2.32 0.65 15.38
C GLN A 306 1.93 -0.58 14.54
N PRO A 307 2.80 -1.60 14.49
CA PRO A 307 2.52 -2.80 13.72
C PRO A 307 1.31 -3.53 14.28
N ALA A 308 0.49 -4.08 13.39
CA ALA A 308 -0.65 -4.91 13.78
C ALA A 308 -0.17 -6.19 14.49
N PRO A 309 -1.00 -6.77 15.37
CA PRO A 309 -0.77 -8.10 15.93
C PRO A 309 -0.54 -9.16 14.85
N LEU A 310 0.08 -10.27 15.26
CA LEU A 310 0.29 -11.42 14.39
C LEU A 310 -1.07 -11.98 13.94
N PRO A 311 -1.33 -12.12 12.62
CA PRO A 311 -2.57 -12.73 12.16
C PRO A 311 -2.58 -14.23 12.50
N GLU A 312 -3.76 -14.79 12.73
CA GLU A 312 -3.92 -16.21 12.99
C GLU A 312 -3.59 -17.03 11.74
N GLN A 313 -2.58 -17.89 11.83
CA GLN A 313 -2.14 -18.73 10.72
C GLN A 313 -3.08 -19.93 10.49
N ASP A 314 -3.80 -20.38 11.51
CA ASP A 314 -4.67 -21.56 11.47
C ASP A 314 -5.94 -21.35 10.63
N VAL A 315 -6.25 -20.09 10.27
CA VAL A 315 -7.37 -19.73 9.38
C VAL A 315 -7.03 -20.07 7.91
N LEU A 316 -5.77 -20.32 7.58
CA LEU A 316 -5.33 -20.61 6.22
C LEU A 316 -5.56 -22.08 5.87
N ASP A 317 -6.60 -22.34 5.09
CA ASP A 317 -6.90 -23.63 4.46
C ASP A 317 -6.49 -23.66 2.97
N ASP A 318 -5.39 -22.97 2.64
CA ASP A 318 -4.85 -22.96 1.28
C ASP A 318 -4.31 -24.36 0.93
N PRO A 319 -4.59 -24.89 -0.28
CA PRO A 319 -4.01 -26.15 -0.71
C PRO A 319 -2.50 -26.03 -0.87
N TRP A 320 -1.77 -27.11 -0.58
CA TRP A 320 -0.31 -27.13 -0.64
C TRP A 320 0.17 -28.04 -1.75
N LEU A 321 1.15 -27.55 -2.52
CA LEU A 321 1.81 -28.33 -3.55
C LEU A 321 3.30 -28.07 -3.51
N ASP A 322 4.09 -29.14 -3.33
CA ASP A 322 5.55 -29.03 -3.18
C ASP A 322 5.95 -28.12 -2.00
N GLU A 323 5.28 -28.26 -0.86
CA GLU A 323 5.49 -27.43 0.35
C GLU A 323 5.28 -25.92 0.12
N ILE A 324 4.59 -25.55 -0.98
CA ILE A 324 4.28 -24.18 -1.34
C ILE A 324 2.75 -24.02 -1.40
N PRO A 325 2.17 -22.98 -0.77
CA PRO A 325 0.73 -22.76 -0.82
C PRO A 325 0.29 -22.36 -2.23
N VAL A 326 -0.89 -22.83 -2.63
CA VAL A 326 -1.54 -22.45 -3.88
C VAL A 326 -2.59 -21.39 -3.58
N TRP A 327 -2.42 -20.21 -4.19
CA TRP A 327 -3.36 -19.10 -4.00
C TRP A 327 -4.49 -19.13 -5.04
N PRO A 328 -5.67 -18.61 -4.69
CA PRO A 328 -6.75 -18.43 -5.65
C PRO A 328 -6.35 -17.42 -6.73
N ASP A 329 -7.01 -17.48 -7.88
CA ASP A 329 -6.88 -16.44 -8.90
C ASP A 329 -7.56 -15.13 -8.46
N GLY A 330 -7.26 -14.04 -9.17
CA GLY A 330 -7.94 -12.76 -8.97
C GLY A 330 -9.47 -12.91 -9.11
N ASN A 331 -10.22 -12.34 -8.17
CA ASN A 331 -11.68 -12.34 -8.18
C ASN A 331 -12.26 -10.98 -8.64
N TRP A 332 -11.41 -10.08 -9.12
CA TRP A 332 -11.80 -8.78 -9.65
C TRP A 332 -12.04 -8.84 -11.16
N ARG A 333 -12.91 -7.95 -11.66
CA ARG A 333 -13.40 -7.98 -13.04
C ARG A 333 -12.38 -7.49 -14.08
N ASP A 334 -11.44 -6.64 -13.71
CA ASP A 334 -10.45 -6.11 -14.66
C ASP A 334 -9.56 -7.22 -15.19
N ASP A 335 -9.21 -7.10 -16.48
CA ASP A 335 -8.40 -8.12 -17.15
C ASP A 335 -7.03 -8.24 -16.45
N PRO A 336 -6.63 -9.45 -16.01
CA PRO A 336 -5.31 -9.64 -15.41
C PRO A 336 -4.24 -9.28 -16.43
N THR A 337 -3.25 -8.50 -16.00
CA THR A 337 -2.13 -8.11 -16.87
C THR A 337 -0.91 -8.98 -16.59
N ALA A 338 -0.16 -9.26 -17.65
CA ALA A 338 1.14 -9.89 -17.57
C ALA A 338 2.16 -9.05 -18.32
N ALA A 339 3.32 -8.82 -17.72
CA ALA A 339 4.44 -8.13 -18.36
C ALA A 339 5.65 -9.05 -18.40
N ALA A 340 6.33 -9.10 -19.54
CA ALA A 340 7.59 -9.82 -19.70
C ALA A 340 8.74 -8.81 -19.84
N GLN A 341 9.77 -8.97 -19.02
CA GLN A 341 10.97 -8.14 -19.03
C GLN A 341 12.21 -9.00 -19.30
N THR A 342 13.15 -8.46 -20.06
CA THR A 342 14.44 -9.10 -20.34
C THR A 342 15.52 -8.05 -20.58
N THR A 343 16.74 -8.33 -20.13
CA THR A 343 17.92 -7.51 -20.40
C THR A 343 18.51 -7.89 -21.75
N ILE A 344 18.77 -6.87 -22.56
CA ILE A 344 19.32 -7.00 -23.90
C ILE A 344 20.47 -6.00 -24.05
N THR A 345 21.65 -6.49 -24.43
CA THR A 345 22.75 -5.66 -24.91
C THR A 345 22.59 -5.44 -26.41
N ARG A 346 22.51 -4.17 -26.81
CA ARG A 346 22.54 -3.74 -28.21
C ARG A 346 23.89 -3.09 -28.51
N GLN A 347 24.57 -3.56 -29.55
CA GLN A 347 25.80 -2.97 -30.07
C GLN A 347 25.53 -2.47 -31.48
N ASP A 348 25.68 -1.15 -31.67
CA ASP A 348 25.36 -0.45 -32.91
C ASP A 348 26.58 0.37 -33.36
N PHE A 349 27.56 -0.32 -33.94
CA PHE A 349 28.86 0.25 -34.31
C PHE A 349 29.01 0.51 -35.81
N SER A 350 27.98 0.26 -36.63
CA SER A 350 28.06 0.40 -38.08
C SER A 350 26.69 0.69 -38.71
N PRO A 351 26.62 1.09 -39.99
CA PRO A 351 25.35 1.26 -40.71
C PRO A 351 24.56 -0.03 -40.95
N ALA A 352 25.10 -1.21 -40.60
CA ALA A 352 24.38 -2.47 -40.65
C ALA A 352 23.40 -2.60 -39.48
N ASP A 353 22.52 -3.61 -39.53
CA ASP A 353 21.61 -3.88 -38.43
C ASP A 353 22.38 -4.06 -37.11
N PRO A 354 21.88 -3.48 -36.01
CA PRO A 354 22.54 -3.55 -34.73
C PRO A 354 22.64 -5.00 -34.27
N TRP A 355 23.80 -5.36 -33.71
CA TRP A 355 23.94 -6.65 -33.05
C TRP A 355 23.20 -6.61 -31.72
N VAL A 356 22.37 -7.63 -31.47
CA VAL A 356 21.52 -7.72 -30.28
C VAL A 356 21.78 -9.05 -29.59
N ARG A 357 22.13 -8.99 -28.30
CA ARG A 357 22.29 -10.16 -27.44
C ARG A 357 21.40 -10.05 -26.22
N ARG A 358 20.74 -11.15 -25.90
CA ARG A 358 20.04 -11.31 -24.62
C ARG A 358 21.04 -11.67 -23.52
N ASP A 359 21.07 -10.87 -22.46
CA ASP A 359 21.99 -11.08 -21.34
C ASP A 359 21.35 -11.85 -20.20
N ASP A 360 20.03 -11.76 -20.07
CA ASP A 360 19.33 -12.54 -19.07
C ASP A 360 19.16 -14.00 -19.50
N PRO A 361 19.48 -14.96 -18.60
CA PRO A 361 19.25 -16.38 -18.86
C PRO A 361 17.74 -16.74 -18.93
N TRP A 362 16.85 -15.88 -18.43
CA TRP A 362 15.39 -16.06 -18.45
C TRP A 362 14.67 -14.72 -18.43
N ALA A 363 13.47 -14.64 -19.03
CA ALA A 363 12.63 -13.43 -18.96
C ALA A 363 11.91 -13.43 -17.61
N THR A 364 11.87 -12.28 -16.97
CA THR A 364 11.05 -12.08 -15.78
C THR A 364 9.63 -11.79 -16.23
N THR A 365 8.70 -12.69 -15.94
CA THR A 365 7.27 -12.43 -16.10
C THR A 365 6.72 -11.93 -14.77
N THR A 366 5.99 -10.83 -14.80
CA THR A 366 5.18 -10.38 -13.65
C THR A 366 3.70 -10.52 -13.98
N LEU A 367 2.93 -10.94 -12.99
CA LEU A 367 1.49 -11.13 -13.03
C LEU A 367 0.85 -10.14 -12.08
N GLN A 368 0.01 -9.24 -12.58
CA GLN A 368 -0.80 -8.39 -11.70
C GLN A 368 -2.10 -9.11 -11.39
N ARG A 369 -2.47 -9.11 -10.12
CA ARG A 369 -3.74 -9.65 -9.63
C ARG A 369 -4.39 -8.66 -8.69
N ARG A 370 -5.70 -8.56 -8.82
CA ARG A 370 -6.56 -7.78 -7.93
C ARG A 370 -7.49 -8.72 -7.21
N TYR A 371 -7.60 -8.51 -5.91
CA TYR A 371 -8.47 -9.26 -5.03
C TYR A 371 -9.40 -8.33 -4.28
N LEU A 372 -10.62 -8.77 -4.09
CA LEU A 372 -11.61 -8.16 -3.23
C LEU A 372 -11.93 -9.12 -2.09
N ALA A 373 -11.78 -8.66 -0.86
CA ALA A 373 -12.29 -9.30 0.33
C ALA A 373 -13.49 -8.50 0.83
N SER A 374 -14.62 -9.19 1.01
CA SER A 374 -15.95 -8.60 1.25
C SER A 374 -16.53 -8.95 2.63
N SER A 375 -15.74 -9.64 3.46
CA SER A 375 -16.05 -9.98 4.84
C SER A 375 -14.78 -9.91 5.71
N LEU A 376 -14.96 -9.82 7.03
CA LEU A 376 -13.85 -9.82 7.98
C LEU A 376 -13.03 -11.12 7.90
N ASP A 377 -13.69 -12.27 7.74
CA ASP A 377 -13.02 -13.57 7.60
C ASP A 377 -12.13 -13.62 6.34
N GLU A 378 -12.65 -13.16 5.19
CA GLU A 378 -11.86 -13.08 3.95
C GLU A 378 -10.67 -12.12 4.09
N ILE A 379 -10.86 -11.01 4.81
CA ILE A 379 -9.81 -10.04 5.08
C ILE A 379 -8.71 -10.67 5.94
N GLU A 380 -9.07 -11.38 7.01
CA GLU A 380 -8.10 -12.05 7.90
C GLU A 380 -7.33 -13.16 7.19
N ILE A 381 -7.99 -13.95 6.33
CA ILE A 381 -7.32 -14.91 5.44
C ILE A 381 -6.27 -14.20 4.58
N TRP A 382 -6.62 -13.07 3.95
CA TRP A 382 -5.65 -12.32 3.16
C TRP A 382 -4.50 -11.75 3.99
N ARG A 383 -4.77 -11.20 5.17
CA ARG A 383 -3.73 -10.71 6.09
C ARG A 383 -2.78 -11.84 6.48
N ALA A 384 -3.29 -13.03 6.78
CA ALA A 384 -2.48 -14.20 7.10
C ALA A 384 -1.64 -14.68 5.90
N ARG A 385 -2.20 -14.69 4.67
CA ARG A 385 -1.47 -14.99 3.42
C ARG A 385 -0.30 -14.02 3.21
N LEU A 386 -0.57 -12.72 3.30
CA LEU A 386 0.46 -11.68 3.13
C LEU A 386 1.51 -11.71 4.23
N TRP A 387 1.12 -12.08 5.45
CA TRP A 387 2.09 -12.32 6.52
C TRP A 387 3.01 -13.49 6.21
N ARG A 388 2.47 -14.60 5.70
CA ARG A 388 3.26 -15.80 5.36
C ARG A 388 4.30 -15.51 4.29
N THR A 389 4.04 -14.60 3.33
CA THR A 389 5.03 -14.28 2.28
C THR A 389 6.26 -13.56 2.79
N GLN A 390 6.15 -12.83 3.92
CA GLN A 390 7.23 -12.05 4.50
C GLN A 390 7.87 -11.08 3.48
N GLY A 391 7.02 -10.40 2.70
CA GLY A 391 7.45 -9.58 1.55
C GLY A 391 7.86 -10.46 0.38
N ARG A 392 9.06 -10.21 -0.18
CA ARG A 392 9.56 -10.97 -1.33
C ARG A 392 10.23 -12.31 -0.97
N LEU A 393 10.01 -12.86 0.23
CA LEU A 393 10.74 -14.04 0.71
C LEU A 393 10.11 -15.35 0.23
N GLU A 394 8.90 -15.67 0.70
CA GLU A 394 8.27 -16.96 0.44
C GLU A 394 7.55 -16.99 -0.91
N ALA A 395 7.52 -18.18 -1.49
CA ALA A 395 6.86 -18.44 -2.77
C ALA A 395 5.42 -18.92 -2.57
N PHE A 396 4.63 -18.79 -3.62
CA PHE A 396 3.28 -19.34 -3.73
C PHE A 396 3.01 -19.74 -5.18
N TRP A 397 2.10 -20.69 -5.40
CA TRP A 397 1.61 -21.03 -6.73
C TRP A 397 0.43 -20.14 -7.10
N LEU A 398 0.38 -19.69 -8.35
CA LEU A 398 -0.70 -18.84 -8.87
C LEU A 398 -1.10 -19.29 -10.28
N PRO A 399 -2.39 -19.27 -10.64
CA PRO A 399 -2.82 -19.44 -12.03
C PRO A 399 -2.14 -18.41 -12.95
N ASP A 400 -1.48 -18.85 -14.03
CA ASP A 400 -0.75 -17.93 -14.89
C ASP A 400 -1.68 -17.03 -15.70
N GLY A 401 -2.87 -17.53 -16.07
CA GLY A 401 -3.85 -16.85 -16.91
C GLY A 401 -3.42 -16.69 -18.38
N LEU A 402 -2.27 -17.26 -18.75
CA LEU A 402 -1.65 -17.14 -20.07
C LEU A 402 -1.73 -18.44 -20.86
N ALA A 403 -1.53 -19.57 -20.19
CA ALA A 403 -1.60 -20.87 -20.83
C ALA A 403 -3.05 -21.20 -21.21
N PRO A 404 -3.27 -21.85 -22.37
CA PRO A 404 -4.59 -22.34 -22.72
C PRO A 404 -5.07 -23.35 -21.67
N ILE A 405 -6.34 -23.25 -21.30
CA ILE A 405 -7.01 -24.26 -20.48
C ILE A 405 -7.08 -25.55 -21.28
N LEU A 406 -6.56 -26.62 -20.69
CA LEU A 406 -6.68 -27.97 -21.26
C LEU A 406 -7.90 -28.67 -20.68
N TRP A 407 -8.45 -29.63 -21.41
CA TRP A 407 -9.63 -30.39 -21.05
C TRP A 407 -9.30 -31.87 -21.03
N VAL A 408 -9.62 -32.56 -19.95
CA VAL A 408 -9.40 -34.00 -19.82
C VAL A 408 -10.37 -34.75 -20.73
N ASN A 409 -9.84 -35.58 -21.64
CA ASN A 409 -10.65 -36.32 -22.62
C ASN A 409 -11.08 -37.70 -22.13
N VAL A 410 -10.20 -38.32 -21.34
CA VAL A 410 -10.38 -39.68 -20.83
C VAL A 410 -10.18 -39.60 -19.34
N GLU A 411 -11.07 -40.27 -18.61
CA GLU A 411 -10.94 -40.42 -17.17
C GLU A 411 -9.57 -40.99 -16.81
N ALA A 412 -8.95 -40.44 -15.76
CA ALA A 412 -7.65 -40.87 -15.28
C ALA A 412 -7.74 -41.36 -13.83
N ASP A 413 -7.07 -42.47 -13.55
CA ASP A 413 -6.95 -43.08 -12.22
C ASP A 413 -5.85 -42.37 -11.40
N PRO A 414 -5.93 -42.34 -10.06
CA PRO A 414 -4.87 -41.83 -9.19
C PRO A 414 -3.44 -42.31 -9.50
N GLU A 415 -3.30 -43.54 -9.98
CA GLU A 415 -2.02 -44.17 -10.34
C GLU A 415 -1.54 -43.80 -11.76
N ASP A 416 -2.37 -43.11 -12.54
CA ASP A 416 -1.98 -42.67 -13.89
C ASP A 416 -0.95 -41.54 -13.80
N GLY A 417 0.25 -41.79 -14.34
CA GLY A 417 1.32 -40.80 -14.42
C GLY A 417 1.10 -39.70 -15.48
N PHE A 418 -0.08 -39.62 -16.10
CA PHE A 418 -0.40 -38.65 -17.14
C PHE A 418 -1.91 -38.39 -17.28
N LEU A 419 -2.26 -37.25 -17.84
CA LEU A 419 -3.63 -36.92 -18.27
C LEU A 419 -3.70 -36.84 -19.79
N ARG A 420 -4.73 -37.47 -20.38
CA ARG A 420 -5.06 -37.24 -21.81
C ARG A 420 -5.92 -36.00 -21.94
N VAL A 421 -5.42 -35.03 -22.68
CA VAL A 421 -5.98 -33.69 -22.73
C VAL A 421 -6.20 -33.20 -24.17
N ASP A 422 -7.22 -32.36 -24.35
CA ASP A 422 -7.44 -31.55 -25.55
C ASP A 422 -7.46 -30.06 -25.19
N GLY A 423 -7.39 -29.21 -26.21
CA GLY A 423 -7.45 -27.77 -26.05
C GLY A 423 -7.63 -27.09 -27.40
N LYS A 424 -8.28 -25.94 -27.42
CA LYS A 424 -8.36 -25.12 -28.63
C LYS A 424 -6.94 -24.74 -29.06
N ASP A 425 -6.55 -25.14 -30.27
CA ASP A 425 -5.20 -24.96 -30.83
C ASP A 425 -4.07 -25.66 -30.05
N ILE A 426 -4.37 -26.78 -29.36
CA ILE A 426 -3.39 -27.53 -28.58
C ILE A 426 -2.14 -27.87 -29.39
N SER A 427 -2.29 -28.24 -30.66
CA SER A 427 -1.15 -28.56 -31.54
C SER A 427 -0.21 -27.39 -31.82
N ALA A 428 -0.68 -26.14 -31.70
CA ALA A 428 0.10 -24.94 -32.00
C ALA A 428 0.73 -24.30 -30.76
N ARG A 429 0.18 -24.54 -29.56
CA ARG A 429 0.55 -23.79 -28.34
C ARG A 429 0.94 -24.63 -27.13
N ILE A 430 0.80 -25.96 -27.19
CA ILE A 430 1.21 -26.85 -26.10
C ILE A 430 2.72 -26.76 -25.84
N SER A 431 3.51 -26.62 -26.91
CA SER A 431 4.97 -26.43 -26.88
C SER A 431 5.37 -25.08 -26.29
N ASP A 432 4.46 -24.11 -26.21
CA ASP A 432 4.82 -22.75 -25.82
C ASP A 432 4.68 -22.57 -24.30
N PHE A 433 3.71 -23.27 -23.68
CA PHE A 433 3.40 -23.12 -22.25
C PHE A 433 3.67 -24.39 -21.43
N TRP A 434 3.37 -25.56 -21.98
CA TRP A 434 3.41 -26.84 -21.26
C TRP A 434 4.65 -27.69 -21.60
N HIS A 435 5.67 -27.07 -22.21
CA HIS A 435 6.93 -27.74 -22.54
C HIS A 435 7.90 -27.87 -21.35
N ARG A 436 7.55 -27.34 -20.18
CA ARG A 436 8.39 -27.36 -18.97
C ARG A 436 7.62 -27.74 -17.73
N PRO A 437 8.31 -28.25 -16.69
CA PRO A 437 7.69 -28.55 -15.42
C PRO A 437 6.99 -27.34 -14.82
N ALA A 438 5.76 -27.56 -14.38
CA ALA A 438 4.92 -26.55 -13.75
C ALA A 438 4.07 -27.24 -12.68
N ALA A 439 3.07 -26.53 -12.19
CA ALA A 439 1.96 -27.12 -11.46
C ALA A 439 0.67 -26.92 -12.25
N CYS A 440 -0.38 -27.65 -11.90
CA CYS A 440 -1.71 -27.41 -12.42
C CYS A 440 -2.78 -27.50 -11.33
N LEU A 441 -3.84 -26.72 -11.53
CA LEU A 441 -5.12 -26.88 -10.86
C LEU A 441 -6.03 -27.67 -11.81
N ILE A 442 -6.59 -28.77 -11.30
CA ILE A 442 -7.57 -29.59 -11.99
C ILE A 442 -8.93 -29.28 -11.38
N VAL A 443 -9.87 -28.78 -12.19
CA VAL A 443 -11.24 -28.48 -11.78
C VAL A 443 -12.19 -29.46 -12.44
N HIS A 444 -12.80 -30.30 -11.62
CA HIS A 444 -13.78 -31.29 -12.05
C HIS A 444 -15.09 -30.63 -12.52
N PRO A 445 -15.94 -31.35 -13.28
CA PRO A 445 -17.24 -30.83 -13.72
C PRO A 445 -18.20 -30.44 -12.59
N ASP A 446 -18.09 -31.10 -11.44
CA ASP A 446 -18.90 -30.82 -10.23
C ASP A 446 -18.33 -29.69 -9.35
N GLY A 447 -17.15 -29.16 -9.71
CA GLY A 447 -16.46 -28.11 -8.98
C GLY A 447 -15.40 -28.59 -7.98
N TYR A 448 -15.21 -29.91 -7.81
CA TYR A 448 -14.10 -30.44 -7.02
C TYR A 448 -12.75 -29.99 -7.62
N ARG A 449 -11.78 -29.72 -6.74
CA ARG A 449 -10.47 -29.18 -7.10
C ARG A 449 -9.37 -30.07 -6.53
N GLN A 450 -8.43 -30.43 -7.36
CA GLN A 450 -7.18 -31.08 -6.95
C GLN A 450 -6.00 -30.48 -7.71
N TYR A 451 -4.78 -30.76 -7.24
CA TYR A 451 -3.57 -30.10 -7.70
C TYR A 451 -2.49 -31.13 -8.02
N ALA A 452 -1.71 -30.89 -9.08
CA ALA A 452 -0.63 -31.79 -9.45
C ALA A 452 0.59 -31.04 -9.98
N LEU A 453 1.77 -31.62 -9.77
CA LEU A 453 2.99 -31.19 -10.45
C LEU A 453 3.03 -31.82 -11.85
N THR A 454 3.43 -31.03 -12.85
CA THR A 454 3.52 -31.48 -14.24
C THR A 454 4.99 -31.53 -14.69
N ALA A 455 5.28 -32.38 -15.67
CA ALA A 455 6.59 -32.45 -16.33
C ALA A 455 6.58 -31.75 -17.68
N THR A 456 6.01 -32.40 -18.70
CA THR A 456 5.89 -31.86 -20.05
C THR A 456 4.58 -32.34 -20.65
N CYS A 457 4.10 -31.60 -21.64
CA CYS A 457 2.96 -32.01 -22.43
C CYS A 457 3.40 -32.23 -23.88
N HIS A 458 3.09 -33.42 -24.42
CA HIS A 458 3.47 -33.83 -25.77
C HIS A 458 2.24 -34.22 -26.58
N LEU A 459 2.40 -34.22 -27.91
CA LEU A 459 1.35 -34.62 -28.84
C LEU A 459 1.52 -36.11 -29.17
N ASP A 460 0.59 -36.94 -28.70
CA ASP A 460 0.46 -38.35 -29.06
C ASP A 460 -1.03 -38.71 -29.20
N GLN A 461 -1.51 -38.77 -30.46
CA GLN A 461 -2.93 -38.99 -30.79
C GLN A 461 -3.89 -38.05 -30.01
N GLY A 462 -3.42 -36.84 -29.69
CA GLY A 462 -4.02 -35.90 -28.74
C GLY A 462 -2.93 -35.26 -27.87
N GLY A 463 -3.30 -34.46 -26.87
CA GLY A 463 -2.35 -33.98 -25.86
C GLY A 463 -2.18 -34.99 -24.74
N VAL A 464 -0.95 -35.22 -24.29
CA VAL A 464 -0.63 -36.02 -23.10
C VAL A 464 0.17 -35.15 -22.14
N LEU A 465 -0.44 -34.79 -21.02
CA LEU A 465 0.20 -34.03 -19.94
C LEU A 465 0.80 -35.00 -18.93
N VAL A 466 2.13 -35.09 -18.88
CA VAL A 466 2.84 -35.97 -17.94
C VAL A 466 2.87 -35.33 -16.56
N LEU A 467 2.55 -36.12 -15.54
CA LEU A 467 2.54 -35.71 -14.15
C LEU A 467 3.84 -36.10 -13.44
N ARG A 468 4.25 -35.30 -12.46
CA ARG A 468 5.40 -35.56 -11.57
C ARG A 468 4.98 -35.94 -10.16
N SER A 469 3.76 -35.56 -9.77
CA SER A 469 3.09 -36.05 -8.58
C SER A 469 1.96 -36.99 -9.02
N GLY A 470 1.50 -37.84 -8.10
CA GLY A 470 0.24 -38.55 -8.28
C GLY A 470 -0.95 -37.57 -8.28
N LEU A 471 -2.12 -38.12 -8.60
CA LEU A 471 -3.41 -37.44 -8.44
C LEU A 471 -4.00 -37.84 -7.08
N ASP A 472 -4.72 -36.92 -6.44
CA ASP A 472 -5.33 -37.18 -5.13
C ASP A 472 -6.57 -38.08 -5.24
N ASP A 473 -7.28 -37.95 -6.37
CA ASP A 473 -8.49 -38.71 -6.69
C ASP A 473 -8.65 -38.86 -8.20
N TRP A 474 -9.58 -39.72 -8.63
CA TRP A 474 -9.97 -39.91 -10.02
C TRP A 474 -10.23 -38.56 -10.71
N VAL A 475 -9.79 -38.41 -11.95
CA VAL A 475 -10.02 -37.20 -12.75
C VAL A 475 -11.03 -37.51 -13.85
N PRO A 476 -12.29 -37.05 -13.74
CA PRO A 476 -13.30 -37.30 -14.75
C PRO A 476 -12.97 -36.65 -16.09
N ALA A 477 -13.42 -37.26 -17.18
CA ALA A 477 -13.47 -36.61 -18.47
C ALA A 477 -14.31 -35.31 -18.40
N GLY A 478 -13.87 -34.27 -19.10
CA GLY A 478 -14.44 -32.92 -19.02
C GLY A 478 -13.85 -32.04 -17.92
N SER A 479 -12.95 -32.57 -17.07
CA SER A 479 -12.20 -31.74 -16.11
C SER A 479 -11.32 -30.72 -16.83
N ARG A 480 -11.19 -29.52 -16.25
CA ARG A 480 -10.34 -28.44 -16.75
C ARG A 480 -8.99 -28.47 -16.06
N VAL A 481 -7.92 -28.31 -16.83
CA VAL A 481 -6.55 -28.21 -16.31
C VAL A 481 -6.03 -26.80 -16.58
N ILE A 482 -5.75 -26.09 -15.49
CA ILE A 482 -5.30 -24.70 -15.47
C ILE A 482 -3.84 -24.70 -15.02
N ARG A 483 -2.97 -24.01 -15.76
CA ARG A 483 -1.55 -23.94 -15.41
C ARG A 483 -1.32 -23.04 -14.20
N LEU A 484 -0.52 -23.52 -13.28
CA LEU A 484 -0.01 -22.79 -12.13
C LEU A 484 1.48 -22.51 -12.34
N VAL A 485 1.90 -21.30 -11.99
CA VAL A 485 3.30 -20.89 -11.99
C VAL A 485 3.74 -20.51 -10.59
N ARG A 486 5.00 -20.83 -10.27
CA ARG A 486 5.60 -20.50 -9.00
C ARG A 486 5.94 -19.01 -9.01
N CYS A 487 5.45 -18.28 -8.03
CA CYS A 487 5.60 -16.84 -7.93
C CYS A 487 6.10 -16.42 -6.55
N ARG A 488 6.55 -15.16 -6.46
CA ARG A 488 6.74 -14.41 -5.22
C ARG A 488 6.18 -13.01 -5.39
N LEU A 489 5.98 -12.30 -4.29
CA LEU A 489 5.74 -10.86 -4.38
C LEU A 489 6.94 -10.18 -5.05
N ASP A 490 6.65 -9.25 -5.95
CA ASP A 490 7.67 -8.48 -6.66
C ASP A 490 8.26 -7.36 -5.78
N HIS A 491 7.45 -6.86 -4.83
CA HIS A 491 7.76 -5.74 -3.94
C HIS A 491 7.57 -6.14 -2.47
N ASP A 492 8.31 -5.47 -1.58
CA ASP A 492 8.14 -5.63 -0.12
C ASP A 492 7.01 -4.76 0.46
N ALA A 493 6.48 -3.82 -0.33
CA ALA A 493 5.39 -2.95 0.07
C ALA A 493 4.10 -3.36 -0.65
N ILE A 494 3.02 -3.52 0.12
CA ILE A 494 1.69 -3.85 -0.38
C ILE A 494 0.71 -2.82 0.16
N ASP A 495 -0.10 -2.28 -0.74
CA ASP A 495 -1.15 -1.32 -0.41
C ASP A 495 -2.49 -2.05 -0.36
N LEU A 496 -3.17 -1.93 0.77
CA LEU A 496 -4.52 -2.43 1.03
C LEU A 496 -5.48 -1.23 1.01
N TYR A 497 -6.46 -1.28 0.12
CA TYR A 497 -7.42 -0.20 -0.08
C TYR A 497 -8.73 -0.56 0.61
N TRP A 498 -8.95 0.02 1.80
CA TRP A 498 -10.17 -0.16 2.57
C TRP A 498 -11.23 0.80 2.04
N HIS A 499 -12.26 0.26 1.39
CA HIS A 499 -13.43 1.02 0.92
C HIS A 499 -14.50 1.11 2.00
N SER A 500 -14.49 0.18 2.95
CA SER A 500 -15.27 0.20 4.19
C SER A 500 -14.63 -0.77 5.20
N PRO A 501 -15.09 -0.83 6.47
CA PRO A 501 -14.60 -1.84 7.43
C PRO A 501 -14.74 -3.30 6.98
N THR A 502 -15.62 -3.60 6.02
CA THR A 502 -15.86 -4.96 5.52
C THR A 502 -15.45 -5.17 4.06
N LEU A 503 -14.94 -4.12 3.39
CA LEU A 503 -14.59 -4.18 1.96
C LEU A 503 -13.15 -3.72 1.74
N LEU A 504 -12.30 -4.67 1.37
CA LEU A 504 -10.87 -4.48 1.13
C LEU A 504 -10.49 -4.88 -0.28
N GLU A 505 -9.84 -3.97 -0.99
CA GLU A 505 -9.20 -4.24 -2.27
C GLU A 505 -7.68 -4.41 -2.08
N ILE A 506 -7.12 -5.42 -2.74
CA ILE A 506 -5.71 -5.78 -2.66
C ILE A 506 -5.17 -5.88 -4.08
N THR A 507 -4.16 -5.06 -4.41
CA THR A 507 -3.44 -5.16 -5.68
C THR A 507 -2.07 -5.76 -5.45
N LEU A 508 -1.82 -6.93 -6.04
CA LEU A 508 -0.56 -7.65 -5.94
C LEU A 508 0.14 -7.72 -7.30
N THR A 509 1.45 -7.54 -7.28
CA THR A 509 2.32 -7.87 -8.42
C THR A 509 3.17 -9.07 -8.02
N ALA A 510 2.95 -10.20 -8.70
CA ALA A 510 3.63 -11.45 -8.46
C ALA A 510 4.68 -11.69 -9.55
N ARG A 511 5.95 -11.86 -9.17
CA ARG A 511 7.04 -12.22 -10.08
C ARG A 511 7.09 -13.74 -10.24
N GLN A 512 6.98 -14.22 -11.48
CA GLN A 512 7.23 -15.63 -11.79
C GLN A 512 8.69 -15.98 -11.51
N LEU A 513 8.89 -17.07 -10.77
CA LEU A 513 10.20 -17.60 -10.46
C LEU A 513 10.70 -18.54 -11.57
N PRO A 514 12.02 -18.61 -11.78
CA PRO A 514 12.58 -19.66 -12.62
C PRO A 514 12.30 -21.03 -12.01
N GLU A 515 12.29 -22.06 -12.86
CA GLU A 515 12.21 -23.45 -12.42
C GLU A 515 13.38 -23.80 -11.49
N PRO A 516 13.12 -24.53 -10.39
CA PRO A 516 14.16 -24.97 -9.48
C PRO A 516 15.12 -25.90 -10.21
N ARG A 517 16.38 -25.48 -10.36
CA ARG A 517 17.43 -26.26 -11.04
C ARG A 517 18.03 -27.30 -10.11
N GLY A 518 17.24 -28.21 -9.52
CA GLY A 518 17.71 -29.36 -8.71
C GLY A 518 18.54 -29.07 -7.45
N ASN A 519 19.17 -27.90 -7.34
CA ASN A 519 20.05 -27.46 -6.25
C ASN A 519 19.30 -26.63 -5.20
N ASP A 520 18.05 -26.24 -5.47
CA ASP A 520 17.25 -25.45 -4.54
C ASP A 520 16.82 -26.27 -3.30
N ARG A 521 17.03 -27.60 -3.31
CA ARG A 521 16.65 -28.54 -2.24
C ARG A 521 17.81 -29.08 -1.40
N GLN A 522 19.05 -28.62 -1.60
CA GLN A 522 20.12 -28.93 -0.63
C GLN A 522 20.05 -27.92 0.52
N THR A 523 19.19 -28.21 1.49
CA THR A 523 19.50 -27.90 2.88
C THR A 523 20.86 -28.55 3.16
N TYR A 524 21.88 -27.72 3.40
CA TYR A 524 23.11 -28.18 4.03
C TYR A 524 22.75 -28.58 5.47
N GLU A 525 22.16 -29.76 5.64
CA GLU A 525 22.28 -30.47 6.92
C GLU A 525 23.74 -30.88 7.02
N GLY A 526 24.46 -30.19 7.91
CA GLY A 526 25.85 -30.49 8.20
C GLY A 526 26.00 -31.88 8.80
N GLU A 527 27.05 -32.58 8.37
CA GLU A 527 27.83 -33.41 9.29
C GLU A 527 28.62 -32.51 10.26
#